data_AF-U7D806-F1
#
_entry.id   AF-U7D806-F1
#
_cell.length_a   1.000
_cell.length_b   1.000
_cell.length_c   1.000
_cell.angle_alpha   90.00
_cell.angle_beta   90.00
_cell.angle_gamma   90.00
#
_symmetry.space_group_name_H-M   'P 1'
#
loop_
_entity.id
_entity.type
_entity.pdbx_description
1 polymer ?
#
loop_
_entity_poly.entity_id
_entity_poly.type
_entity_poly.pdbx_seq_one_letter_code
_entity_poly.pdbx_strand_id
1 'polypeptide(L)'
;MLSHFRAFHEARMSDSFYRKTGHGDVPQVWSVLEDMKIELVGFIRNENTGLVPDFMGNEAGDFSQPISTFTGISDEPDATPGAFDNAYWYNACRFPWRFAQGYIQYGIEEAREAVMRIGRWVLTAPVHEGWGYLQLDSIRAGYTLDGSPLEGYNYYDRAFAAPFMTALSLRDTESTLPREWAFNELWDSLSIFSEPSEWSSGYYDNSITLLTLLLVTGNWWIPTAHRSEEVSLVSQEETHTREQGTILRHDVRQFSGFSGDETIHLYSPHGRRIHTLEADSHGMLTLPELTPGQYILSRVERKQSQLIRFP
;
A
#
# COMPACT_ATOMS: atom_id res chain seq x y z
N MET A 1 4.85 6.17 3.56
CA MET A 1 3.45 5.83 3.92
C MET A 1 2.55 6.04 2.72
N LEU A 2 2.60 5.13 1.75
CA LEU A 2 1.99 5.37 0.43
C LEU A 2 0.47 5.52 0.48
N SER A 3 -0.21 4.75 1.34
CA SER A 3 -1.66 4.88 1.55
C SER A 3 -2.08 6.26 2.06
N HIS A 4 -1.26 6.91 2.90
CA HIS A 4 -1.58 8.22 3.46
C HIS A 4 -1.44 9.32 2.40
N PHE A 5 -0.39 9.27 1.59
CA PHE A 5 -0.24 10.19 0.46
C PHE A 5 -1.40 10.04 -0.53
N ARG A 6 -1.87 8.81 -0.76
CA ARG A 6 -3.04 8.56 -1.58
C ARG A 6 -4.32 9.14 -0.95
N ALA A 7 -4.53 8.93 0.35
CA ALA A 7 -5.66 9.52 1.06
C ALA A 7 -5.63 11.06 1.05
N PHE A 8 -4.47 11.69 1.23
CA PHE A 8 -4.33 13.15 1.14
C PHE A 8 -4.69 13.69 -0.24
N HIS A 9 -4.26 13.00 -1.29
CA HIS A 9 -4.63 13.32 -2.67
C HIS A 9 -6.16 13.22 -2.87
N GLU A 10 -6.79 12.14 -2.40
CA GLU A 10 -8.23 11.91 -2.53
C GLU A 10 -9.08 12.90 -1.72
N ALA A 11 -8.62 13.24 -0.51
CA ALA A 11 -9.29 14.19 0.37
C ALA A 11 -9.21 15.65 -0.12
N ARG A 12 -8.47 15.92 -1.20
CA ARG A 12 -8.17 17.28 -1.68
C ARG A 12 -7.69 18.19 -0.55
N MET A 13 -6.96 17.65 0.44
CA MET A 13 -6.32 18.50 1.44
C MET A 13 -5.49 19.53 0.69
N SER A 14 -5.89 20.78 0.88
CA SER A 14 -6.06 21.80 -0.15
C SER A 14 -4.90 21.94 -1.14
N ASP A 15 -5.26 22.30 -2.37
CA ASP A 15 -4.41 23.00 -3.34
C ASP A 15 -3.36 23.94 -2.71
N SER A 16 -3.60 24.52 -1.52
CA SER A 16 -2.64 25.36 -0.80
C SER A 16 -1.46 24.64 -0.12
N PHE A 17 -1.59 23.39 0.34
CA PHE A 17 -0.45 22.63 0.89
C PHE A 17 0.55 22.32 -0.23
N TYR A 18 0.03 21.95 -1.40
CA TYR A 18 0.80 21.57 -2.57
C TYR A 18 1.23 22.73 -3.46
N ARG A 19 0.54 23.89 -3.45
CA ARG A 19 1.01 25.13 -4.10
C ARG A 19 2.16 25.82 -3.36
N LYS A 20 2.28 25.62 -2.04
CA LYS A 20 3.34 26.26 -1.23
C LYS A 20 4.74 25.67 -1.46
N THR A 21 4.87 24.52 -2.12
CA THR A 21 6.16 23.95 -2.50
C THR A 21 6.78 24.59 -3.75
N GLY A 22 6.14 25.61 -4.33
CA GLY A 22 6.64 26.30 -5.53
C GLY A 22 6.33 25.57 -6.85
N HIS A 23 5.71 24.39 -6.78
CA HIS A 23 5.24 23.63 -7.93
C HIS A 23 3.76 23.96 -8.15
N GLY A 24 3.48 24.85 -9.08
CA GLY A 24 2.23 25.61 -9.22
C GLY A 24 0.95 24.80 -9.51
N ASP A 25 1.01 23.48 -9.67
CA ASP A 25 -0.13 22.64 -10.03
C ASP A 25 -0.14 21.33 -9.23
N VAL A 26 -1.28 20.98 -8.61
CA VAL A 26 -1.48 19.68 -7.91
C VAL A 26 -1.13 18.45 -8.76
N PRO A 27 -1.35 18.43 -10.09
CA PRO A 27 -0.80 17.41 -10.98
C PRO A 27 0.72 17.18 -10.86
N GLN A 28 1.50 18.23 -10.61
CA GLN A 28 2.97 18.16 -10.53
C GLN A 28 3.45 17.55 -9.21
N VAL A 29 2.75 17.77 -8.09
CA VAL A 29 3.14 17.13 -6.82
C VAL A 29 2.80 15.65 -6.82
N TRP A 30 1.70 15.24 -7.47
CA TRP A 30 1.41 13.82 -7.63
C TRP A 30 2.42 13.13 -8.56
N SER A 31 2.84 13.76 -9.65
CA SER A 31 3.91 13.20 -10.48
C SER A 31 5.22 13.06 -9.68
N VAL A 32 5.59 14.04 -8.85
CA VAL A 32 6.77 13.92 -7.97
C VAL A 32 6.60 12.79 -6.94
N LEU A 33 5.41 12.57 -6.39
CA LEU A 33 5.16 11.45 -5.47
C LEU A 33 5.13 10.09 -6.17
N GLU A 34 4.67 10.02 -7.42
CA GLU A 34 4.73 8.82 -8.25
C GLU A 34 6.17 8.52 -8.68
N ASP A 35 6.93 9.53 -9.10
CA ASP A 35 8.35 9.41 -9.45
C ASP A 35 9.16 9.01 -8.21
N MET A 36 8.91 9.65 -7.05
CA MET A 36 9.51 9.26 -5.77
C MET A 36 9.09 7.85 -5.37
N LYS A 37 7.86 7.40 -5.63
CA LYS A 37 7.43 6.01 -5.38
C LYS A 37 8.23 5.05 -6.25
N ILE A 38 8.39 5.33 -7.54
CA ILE A 38 9.12 4.48 -8.48
C ILE A 38 10.60 4.40 -8.10
N GLU A 39 11.25 5.54 -7.84
CA GLU A 39 12.67 5.60 -7.44
C GLU A 39 12.92 4.95 -6.08
N LEU A 40 12.06 5.25 -5.10
CA LEU A 40 12.11 4.63 -3.78
C LEU A 40 11.97 3.12 -3.90
N VAL A 41 10.94 2.62 -4.61
CA VAL A 41 10.78 1.18 -4.83
C VAL A 41 11.96 0.60 -5.61
N GLY A 42 12.49 1.32 -6.60
CA GLY A 42 13.69 0.95 -7.34
C GLY A 42 14.90 0.74 -6.44
N PHE A 43 15.16 1.66 -5.50
CA PHE A 43 16.22 1.54 -4.49
C PHE A 43 15.98 0.40 -3.51
N ILE A 44 14.74 0.19 -3.07
CA ILE A 44 14.34 -0.85 -2.11
C ILE A 44 14.51 -2.26 -2.68
N ARG A 45 14.67 -2.39 -4.01
CA ARG A 45 14.94 -3.67 -4.69
C ARG A 45 16.34 -4.23 -4.43
N ASN A 46 16.90 -4.10 -3.21
CA ASN A 46 18.00 -4.96 -2.79
C ASN A 46 17.61 -6.41 -3.08
N GLU A 47 18.44 -7.11 -3.87
CA GLU A 47 18.07 -8.39 -4.46
C GLU A 47 17.99 -9.54 -3.43
N ASN A 48 18.56 -9.35 -2.24
CA ASN A 48 18.71 -10.44 -1.27
C ASN A 48 17.67 -10.40 -0.14
N THR A 49 17.35 -9.22 0.40
CA THR A 49 16.52 -9.12 1.63
C THR A 49 15.26 -8.25 1.46
N GLY A 50 15.32 -7.23 0.60
CA GLY A 50 14.31 -6.16 0.54
C GLY A 50 14.31 -5.21 1.75
N LEU A 51 15.26 -5.35 2.68
CA LEU A 51 15.41 -4.46 3.84
C LEU A 51 15.85 -3.06 3.40
N VAL A 52 15.45 -2.06 4.17
CA VAL A 52 15.74 -0.63 3.93
C VAL A 52 16.49 -0.03 5.12
N PRO A 53 17.36 0.97 4.91
CA PRO A 53 18.00 1.67 6.01
C PRO A 53 17.02 2.56 6.76
N ASP A 54 17.35 2.93 7.99
CA ASP A 54 16.65 3.95 8.78
C ASP A 54 16.63 5.30 8.05
N PHE A 55 17.75 5.67 7.41
CA PHE A 55 17.89 6.89 6.62
C PHE A 55 18.48 6.62 5.24
N MET A 56 17.81 7.18 4.24
CA MET A 56 18.23 7.20 2.85
C MET A 56 17.79 8.49 2.20
N GLY A 57 18.48 8.87 1.14
CA GLY A 57 18.15 10.06 0.36
C GLY A 57 19.10 10.28 -0.78
N ASN A 58 18.82 11.30 -1.56
CA ASN A 58 19.68 11.86 -2.58
C ASN A 58 20.32 13.15 -2.05
N GLU A 59 21.38 13.60 -2.70
CA GLU A 59 21.96 14.90 -2.40
C GLU A 59 20.92 16.00 -2.68
N ALA A 60 20.63 16.83 -1.67
CA ALA A 60 19.75 18.00 -1.74
C ALA A 60 18.31 17.76 -2.29
N GLY A 61 17.77 16.54 -2.26
CA GLY A 61 16.42 16.28 -2.79
C GLY A 61 16.39 16.03 -4.31
N ASP A 62 17.54 15.89 -4.98
CA ASP A 62 17.62 15.66 -6.42
C ASP A 62 17.27 14.20 -6.78
N PHE A 63 16.00 13.94 -7.12
CA PHE A 63 15.52 12.61 -7.50
C PHE A 63 16.08 12.09 -8.83
N SER A 64 16.88 12.89 -9.56
CA SER A 64 17.64 12.40 -10.70
C SER A 64 18.96 11.71 -10.31
N GLN A 65 19.39 11.85 -9.05
CA GLN A 65 20.56 11.17 -8.49
C GLN A 65 20.16 9.85 -7.80
N PRO A 66 21.03 8.83 -7.82
CA PRO A 66 20.79 7.60 -7.07
C PRO A 66 20.60 7.86 -5.58
N ILE A 67 19.60 7.20 -4.98
CA ILE A 67 19.41 7.18 -3.53
C ILE A 67 20.62 6.48 -2.88
N SER A 68 21.13 7.06 -1.79
CA SER A 68 22.23 6.56 -0.98
C SER A 68 21.81 6.42 0.49
N THR A 69 22.57 5.64 1.25
CA THR A 69 22.43 5.50 2.72
C THR A 69 23.39 6.44 3.45
N PHE A 70 23.02 6.90 4.63
CA PHE A 70 23.83 7.85 5.41
C PHE A 70 24.02 7.38 6.86
N THR A 71 25.04 7.92 7.53
CA THR A 71 25.33 7.69 8.96
C THR A 71 25.56 9.02 9.68
N GLY A 72 25.27 9.07 10.98
CA GLY A 72 25.47 10.27 11.80
C GLY A 72 24.38 11.33 11.64
N ILE A 73 23.18 10.93 11.22
CA ILE A 73 21.98 11.75 11.15
C ILE A 73 21.24 11.74 12.49
N SER A 74 21.12 10.55 13.11
CA SER A 74 20.38 10.42 14.37
C SER A 74 21.28 10.66 15.59
N ASP A 75 20.73 11.36 16.59
CA ASP A 75 21.38 11.59 17.89
C ASP A 75 21.02 10.48 18.90
N GLU A 76 20.84 9.24 18.43
CA GLU A 76 20.43 8.13 19.30
C GLU A 76 21.52 7.86 20.36
N PRO A 77 21.12 7.62 21.63
CA PRO A 77 22.03 7.59 22.78
C PRO A 77 22.96 6.36 22.83
N ASP A 78 22.86 5.45 21.86
CA ASP A 78 23.51 4.15 21.86
C ASP A 78 24.93 4.27 21.25
N ALA A 79 25.95 4.40 22.11
CA ALA A 79 27.41 4.24 21.91
C ALA A 79 28.13 4.93 20.71
N THR A 80 27.48 5.37 19.66
CA THR A 80 27.96 6.26 18.60
C THR A 80 26.72 6.81 17.88
N PRO A 81 26.43 8.12 18.00
CA PRO A 81 25.30 8.74 17.30
C PRO A 81 25.26 8.34 15.82
N GLY A 82 24.12 7.81 15.38
CA GLY A 82 23.87 7.43 14.00
C GLY A 82 24.61 6.18 13.51
N ALA A 83 25.10 5.31 14.40
CA ALA A 83 25.79 4.07 14.03
C ALA A 83 24.97 3.11 13.15
N PHE A 84 23.64 3.15 13.28
CA PHE A 84 22.73 2.25 12.58
C PHE A 84 21.79 2.96 11.59
N ASP A 85 22.06 4.22 11.26
CA ASP A 85 21.23 4.99 10.31
C ASP A 85 21.19 4.36 8.91
N ASN A 86 22.24 3.62 8.52
CA ASN A 86 22.34 2.91 7.26
C ASN A 86 21.89 1.43 7.35
N ALA A 87 21.32 1.00 8.48
CA ALA A 87 20.85 -0.36 8.74
C ALA A 87 19.32 -0.40 8.87
N TYR A 88 18.75 -1.60 8.79
CA TYR A 88 17.33 -1.81 9.08
C TYR A 88 17.12 -1.84 10.59
N TRP A 89 16.75 -0.70 11.17
CA TRP A 89 16.69 -0.52 12.61
C TRP A 89 15.35 0.08 13.05
N TYR A 90 15.31 0.77 14.20
CA TYR A 90 14.06 1.15 14.85
C TYR A 90 13.21 2.10 13.99
N ASN A 91 13.76 2.86 13.05
CA ASN A 91 12.91 3.62 12.12
C ASN A 91 12.38 2.76 10.98
N ALA A 92 13.25 1.97 10.35
CA ALA A 92 12.97 1.13 9.20
C ALA A 92 12.10 -0.08 9.53
N CYS A 93 12.02 -0.51 10.80
CA CYS A 93 11.17 -1.61 11.23
C CYS A 93 9.70 -1.45 10.76
N ARG A 94 9.23 -0.20 10.64
CA ARG A 94 7.86 0.13 10.20
C ARG A 94 7.63 -0.01 8.70
N PHE A 95 8.71 -0.12 7.90
CA PHE A 95 8.65 -0.13 6.44
C PHE A 95 7.70 -1.20 5.87
N PRO A 96 7.78 -2.49 6.27
CA PRO A 96 6.92 -3.54 5.72
C PRO A 96 5.44 -3.22 5.95
N TRP A 97 5.09 -2.78 7.15
CA TRP A 97 3.72 -2.35 7.49
C TRP A 97 3.24 -1.19 6.63
N ARG A 98 4.04 -0.12 6.49
CA ARG A 98 3.62 1.07 5.74
C ARG A 98 3.47 0.82 4.25
N PHE A 99 4.21 -0.14 3.69
CA PHE A 99 4.10 -0.51 2.28
C PHE A 99 3.01 -1.56 2.05
N ALA A 100 2.87 -2.55 2.95
CA ALA A 100 1.78 -3.52 2.90
C ALA A 100 0.43 -2.80 2.94
N GLN A 101 0.30 -1.75 3.77
CA GLN A 101 -0.89 -0.90 3.81
C GLN A 101 -1.20 -0.25 2.45
N GLY A 102 -0.17 0.22 1.72
CA GLY A 102 -0.33 0.81 0.40
C GLY A 102 -0.93 -0.17 -0.61
N TYR A 103 -0.47 -1.42 -0.59
CA TYR A 103 -1.04 -2.47 -1.42
C TYR A 103 -2.43 -2.91 -0.97
N ILE A 104 -2.63 -3.21 0.32
CA ILE A 104 -3.90 -3.70 0.87
C ILE A 104 -5.03 -2.70 0.63
N GLN A 105 -4.77 -1.40 0.84
CA GLN A 105 -5.80 -0.36 0.72
C GLN A 105 -5.98 0.12 -0.72
N TYR A 106 -4.91 0.24 -1.50
CA TYR A 106 -4.96 0.94 -2.79
C TYR A 106 -4.41 0.14 -3.98
N GLY A 107 -4.00 -1.11 -3.79
CA GLY A 107 -3.51 -1.97 -4.87
C GLY A 107 -2.19 -1.50 -5.50
N ILE A 108 -1.35 -0.78 -4.75
CA ILE A 108 -0.05 -0.30 -5.23
C ILE A 108 0.91 -1.49 -5.41
N GLU A 109 1.05 -1.99 -6.63
CA GLU A 109 1.80 -3.22 -6.93
C GLU A 109 3.29 -3.07 -6.62
N GLU A 110 3.89 -1.90 -6.85
CA GLU A 110 5.29 -1.65 -6.51
C GLU A 110 5.55 -1.80 -5.00
N ALA A 111 4.56 -1.45 -4.18
CA ALA A 111 4.64 -1.64 -2.73
C ALA A 111 4.53 -3.12 -2.34
N ARG A 112 3.68 -3.88 -3.05
CA ARG A 112 3.61 -5.34 -2.89
C ARG A 112 4.94 -5.99 -3.25
N GLU A 113 5.55 -5.67 -4.38
CA GLU A 113 6.82 -6.26 -4.78
C GLU A 113 7.91 -6.05 -3.73
N ALA A 114 8.04 -4.83 -3.17
CA ALA A 114 8.99 -4.53 -2.11
C ALA A 114 8.75 -5.36 -0.85
N VAL A 115 7.50 -5.39 -0.37
CA VAL A 115 7.11 -6.11 0.86
C VAL A 115 7.21 -7.62 0.69
N MET A 116 6.91 -8.13 -0.49
CA MET A 116 6.99 -9.55 -0.81
C MET A 116 8.41 -10.09 -0.71
N ARG A 117 9.42 -9.30 -1.10
CA ARG A 117 10.84 -9.65 -0.92
C ARG A 117 11.19 -9.79 0.55
N ILE A 118 10.77 -8.84 1.38
CA ILE A 118 10.96 -8.91 2.84
C ILE A 118 10.29 -10.16 3.39
N GLY A 119 9.03 -10.43 3.01
CA GLY A 119 8.31 -11.62 3.46
C GLY A 119 9.01 -12.94 3.06
N ARG A 120 9.58 -13.01 1.84
CA ARG A 120 10.39 -14.17 1.41
C ARG A 120 11.68 -14.27 2.20
N TRP A 121 12.39 -13.15 2.40
CA TRP A 121 13.61 -13.12 3.19
C TRP A 121 13.38 -13.56 4.63
N VAL A 122 12.36 -13.03 5.32
CA VAL A 122 12.00 -13.42 6.70
C VAL A 122 11.82 -14.94 6.84
N LEU A 123 11.25 -15.60 5.83
CA LEU A 123 11.05 -17.05 5.83
C LEU A 123 12.33 -17.86 5.59
N THR A 124 13.40 -17.21 5.12
CA THR A 124 14.69 -17.82 4.72
C THR A 124 15.90 -17.27 5.48
N ALA A 125 15.73 -16.24 6.31
CA ALA A 125 16.82 -15.47 6.88
C ALA A 125 17.76 -16.40 7.68
N PRO A 126 19.07 -16.40 7.40
CA PRO A 126 19.97 -17.48 7.81
C PRO A 126 20.36 -17.53 9.30
N VAL A 127 19.63 -16.88 10.21
CA VAL A 127 19.89 -16.95 11.66
C VAL A 127 19.26 -18.19 12.32
N HIS A 128 18.98 -19.22 11.53
CA HIS A 128 18.32 -20.44 12.00
C HIS A 128 19.35 -21.56 12.06
N GLU A 129 19.80 -21.89 13.26
CA GLU A 129 20.66 -23.05 13.55
C GLU A 129 19.97 -24.38 13.13
N GLY A 130 20.01 -24.73 11.84
CA GLY A 130 19.72 -26.08 11.35
C GLY A 130 18.26 -26.46 11.12
N TRP A 131 17.29 -25.55 11.20
CA TRP A 131 15.85 -25.90 11.12
C TRP A 131 15.20 -25.72 9.75
N GLY A 132 15.77 -24.92 8.85
CA GLY A 132 15.26 -24.78 7.47
C GLY A 132 13.95 -23.98 7.31
N TYR A 133 13.45 -23.32 8.36
CA TYR A 133 12.29 -22.42 8.35
C TYR A 133 12.36 -21.40 9.51
N LEU A 134 11.54 -20.34 9.44
CA LEU A 134 11.45 -19.28 10.46
C LEU A 134 11.15 -19.84 11.85
N GLN A 135 11.92 -19.42 12.84
CA GLN A 135 11.54 -19.53 14.26
C GLN A 135 11.18 -18.14 14.78
N LEU A 136 10.07 -18.01 15.51
CA LEU A 136 9.59 -16.70 15.99
C LEU A 136 10.65 -15.96 16.80
N ASP A 137 11.31 -16.67 17.72
CA ASP A 137 12.35 -16.15 18.59
C ASP A 137 13.65 -15.85 17.84
N SER A 138 13.70 -16.00 16.51
CA SER A 138 14.85 -15.65 15.65
C SER A 138 14.74 -14.26 15.02
N ILE A 139 13.60 -13.58 15.17
CA ILE A 139 13.48 -12.16 14.77
C ILE A 139 14.32 -11.31 15.75
N ARG A 140 15.02 -10.32 15.20
CA ARG A 140 15.98 -9.47 15.92
C ARG A 140 15.58 -8.01 15.86
N ALA A 141 16.00 -7.25 16.86
CA ALA A 141 15.79 -5.81 16.98
C ALA A 141 16.71 -4.97 16.07
N GLY A 142 17.07 -5.49 14.89
CA GLY A 142 17.88 -4.79 13.92
C GLY A 142 18.72 -5.70 13.02
N TYR A 143 18.90 -5.29 11.77
CA TYR A 143 19.69 -6.02 10.78
C TYR A 143 20.51 -5.07 9.90
N THR A 144 21.70 -5.49 9.50
CA THR A 144 22.35 -4.95 8.30
C THR A 144 21.48 -5.24 7.07
N LEU A 145 21.67 -4.49 5.99
CA LEU A 145 20.82 -4.65 4.78
C LEU A 145 21.03 -6.00 4.08
N ASP A 146 22.13 -6.71 4.35
CA ASP A 146 22.35 -8.08 3.89
C ASP A 146 21.62 -9.14 4.74
N GLY A 147 20.97 -8.73 5.84
CA GLY A 147 20.17 -9.59 6.71
C GLY A 147 20.91 -10.16 7.92
N SER A 148 22.15 -9.74 8.18
CA SER A 148 22.86 -10.10 9.40
C SER A 148 22.33 -9.32 10.61
N PRO A 149 22.13 -9.93 11.80
CA PRO A 149 21.74 -9.21 13.00
C PRO A 149 22.74 -8.12 13.39
N LEU A 150 22.26 -6.97 13.89
CA LEU A 150 23.13 -5.93 14.42
C LEU A 150 23.73 -6.37 15.78
N GLU A 151 25.01 -6.06 15.98
CA GLU A 151 25.71 -6.33 17.25
C GLU A 151 25.05 -5.57 18.39
N GLY A 152 24.77 -6.24 19.51
CA GLY A 152 24.06 -5.66 20.65
C GLY A 152 22.53 -5.67 20.54
N TYR A 153 21.97 -6.00 19.38
CA TYR A 153 20.52 -6.05 19.13
C TYR A 153 20.02 -7.46 18.82
N ASN A 154 20.70 -8.47 19.38
CA ASN A 154 20.40 -9.89 19.20
C ASN A 154 19.26 -10.37 20.12
N TYR A 155 18.17 -9.61 20.22
CA TYR A 155 16.99 -9.93 21.03
C TYR A 155 15.70 -9.75 20.22
N TYR A 156 14.63 -10.41 20.65
CA TYR A 156 13.32 -10.30 20.02
C TYR A 156 12.64 -8.98 20.40
N ASP A 157 12.11 -8.28 19.40
CA ASP A 157 11.31 -7.07 19.61
C ASP A 157 10.09 -7.08 18.68
N ARG A 158 8.92 -6.82 19.27
CA ARG A 158 7.62 -6.80 18.58
C ARG A 158 7.53 -5.65 17.57
N ALA A 159 8.30 -4.58 17.74
CA ALA A 159 8.42 -3.49 16.77
C ALA A 159 8.91 -3.97 15.39
N PHE A 160 9.68 -5.07 15.35
CA PHE A 160 10.19 -5.70 14.12
C PHE A 160 9.29 -6.86 13.67
N ALA A 161 8.88 -7.71 14.61
CA ALA A 161 8.06 -8.88 14.30
C ALA A 161 6.68 -8.51 13.72
N ALA A 162 6.02 -7.49 14.26
CA ALA A 162 4.67 -7.14 13.84
C ALA A 162 4.58 -6.57 12.42
N PRO A 163 5.50 -5.69 11.98
CA PRO A 163 5.58 -5.32 10.56
C PRO A 163 5.91 -6.50 9.64
N PHE A 164 6.75 -7.46 10.03
CA PHE A 164 6.98 -8.65 9.20
C PHE A 164 5.72 -9.52 9.04
N MET A 165 4.86 -9.62 10.06
CA MET A 165 3.56 -10.27 9.92
C MET A 165 2.69 -9.62 8.81
N THR A 166 2.74 -8.29 8.65
CA THR A 166 2.03 -7.62 7.54
C THR A 166 2.61 -7.95 6.17
N ALA A 167 3.91 -8.28 6.09
CA ALA A 167 4.51 -8.75 4.85
C ALA A 167 4.06 -10.18 4.51
N LEU A 168 3.92 -11.02 5.54
CA LEU A 168 3.48 -12.41 5.42
C LEU A 168 1.99 -12.54 5.12
N SER A 169 1.17 -11.54 5.45
CA SER A 169 -0.27 -11.53 5.11
C SER A 169 -0.53 -11.41 3.61
N LEU A 170 0.45 -10.94 2.83
CA LEU A 170 0.35 -10.87 1.38
C LEU A 170 0.50 -12.26 0.76
N ARG A 171 -0.44 -12.63 -0.12
CA ARG A 171 -0.43 -13.93 -0.80
C ARG A 171 0.73 -14.03 -1.80
N ASP A 172 1.57 -15.05 -1.62
CA ASP A 172 2.66 -15.41 -2.53
C ASP A 172 2.36 -16.74 -3.23
N THR A 173 1.95 -16.67 -4.49
CA THR A 173 1.62 -17.88 -5.27
C THR A 173 2.83 -18.54 -5.90
N GLU A 174 4.00 -17.90 -5.85
CA GLU A 174 5.24 -18.38 -6.49
C GLU A 174 6.18 -19.09 -5.51
N SER A 175 5.95 -18.91 -4.20
CA SER A 175 6.80 -19.47 -3.15
C SER A 175 6.17 -20.71 -2.52
N THR A 176 7.00 -21.71 -2.22
CA THR A 176 6.63 -22.91 -1.44
C THR A 176 6.94 -22.77 0.05
N LEU A 177 7.41 -21.61 0.50
CA LEU A 177 7.77 -21.36 1.89
C LEU A 177 6.52 -21.36 2.79
N PRO A 178 6.64 -21.76 4.07
CA PRO A 178 5.51 -21.94 4.99
C PRO A 178 4.95 -20.61 5.53
N ARG A 179 4.54 -19.71 4.63
CA ARG A 179 4.10 -18.34 4.93
C ARG A 179 2.89 -18.27 5.84
N GLU A 180 1.87 -19.10 5.59
CA GLU A 180 0.64 -19.13 6.40
C GLU A 180 0.91 -19.59 7.83
N TRP A 181 1.73 -20.64 7.98
CA TRP A 181 2.17 -21.08 9.29
C TRP A 181 2.93 -19.97 10.03
N ALA A 182 3.93 -19.35 9.40
CA ALA A 182 4.69 -18.25 9.99
C ALA A 182 3.82 -17.05 10.37
N PHE A 183 2.81 -16.72 9.55
CA PHE A 183 1.84 -15.67 9.86
C PHE A 183 1.02 -16.01 11.11
N ASN A 184 0.53 -17.25 11.22
CA ASN A 184 -0.26 -17.69 12.38
C ASN A 184 0.57 -17.71 13.67
N GLU A 185 1.82 -18.17 13.59
CA GLU A 185 2.75 -18.14 14.72
C GLU A 185 3.01 -16.71 15.22
N LEU A 186 3.22 -15.76 14.28
CA LEU A 186 3.36 -14.34 14.63
C LEU A 186 2.07 -13.78 15.21
N TRP A 187 0.91 -14.15 14.66
CA TRP A 187 -0.39 -13.75 15.18
C TRP A 187 -0.60 -14.21 16.63
N ASP A 188 -0.31 -15.47 16.93
CA ASP A 188 -0.48 -16.03 18.28
C ASP A 188 0.45 -15.34 19.29
N SER A 189 1.67 -14.99 18.89
CA SER A 189 2.62 -14.22 19.72
C SER A 189 2.23 -12.75 19.90
N LEU A 190 1.75 -12.10 18.84
CA LEU A 190 1.52 -10.65 18.81
C LEU A 190 0.11 -10.24 19.26
N SER A 191 -0.86 -11.14 19.24
CA SER A 191 -2.24 -10.85 19.67
C SER A 191 -2.38 -10.72 21.19
N ILE A 192 -1.37 -11.12 21.95
CA ILE A 192 -1.30 -10.99 23.41
C ILE A 192 -0.60 -9.67 23.76
N PHE A 193 -1.14 -8.94 24.74
CA PHE A 193 -0.53 -7.70 25.25
C PHE A 193 0.84 -7.97 25.87
N SER A 194 1.82 -7.11 25.57
CA SER A 194 3.14 -7.15 26.21
C SER A 194 3.25 -6.07 27.27
N GLU A 195 3.60 -6.46 28.49
CA GLU A 195 4.08 -5.52 29.49
C GLU A 195 5.46 -4.96 29.09
N PRO A 196 5.81 -3.74 29.51
CA PRO A 196 7.17 -3.22 29.35
C PRO A 196 8.21 -4.17 29.98
N SER A 197 9.40 -4.22 29.40
CA SER A 197 10.54 -5.01 29.90
C SER A 197 11.85 -4.26 29.70
N GLU A 198 12.99 -4.87 30.07
CA GLU A 198 14.31 -4.28 29.82
C GLU A 198 14.61 -4.08 28.32
N TRP A 199 13.95 -4.85 27.44
CA TRP A 199 14.14 -4.82 25.98
C TRP A 199 12.95 -4.22 25.23
N SER A 200 11.90 -3.78 25.94
CA SER A 200 10.71 -3.19 25.33
C SER A 200 10.17 -2.06 26.19
N SER A 201 10.00 -0.89 25.57
CA SER A 201 9.36 0.26 26.21
C SER A 201 7.88 0.02 26.56
N GLY A 202 7.24 -0.96 25.94
CA GLY A 202 5.80 -1.16 25.95
C GLY A 202 4.99 -0.02 25.30
N TYR A 203 5.65 1.03 24.80
CA TYR A 203 5.03 2.11 24.05
C TYR A 203 5.20 1.91 22.54
N TYR A 204 6.44 1.88 22.07
CA TYR A 204 6.75 1.92 20.64
C TYR A 204 6.33 0.63 19.92
N ASP A 205 6.76 -0.49 20.46
CA ASP A 205 6.51 -1.85 20.00
C ASP A 205 5.03 -2.23 20.11
N ASN A 206 4.36 -1.90 21.22
CA ASN A 206 2.92 -2.11 21.37
C ASN A 206 2.10 -1.24 20.39
N SER A 207 2.49 0.02 20.16
CA SER A 207 1.81 0.89 19.19
C SER A 207 1.91 0.33 17.76
N ILE A 208 3.10 -0.09 17.35
CA ILE A 208 3.31 -0.74 16.05
C ILE A 208 2.52 -2.04 15.97
N THR A 209 2.53 -2.85 17.03
CA THR A 209 1.79 -4.12 17.06
C THR A 209 0.29 -3.90 16.91
N LEU A 210 -0.30 -2.98 17.65
CA LEU A 210 -1.73 -2.66 17.53
C LEU A 210 -2.08 -2.20 16.10
N LEU A 211 -1.27 -1.32 15.52
CA LEU A 211 -1.52 -0.76 14.19
C LEU A 211 -1.37 -1.80 13.07
N THR A 212 -0.44 -2.74 13.20
CA THR A 212 -0.28 -3.86 12.27
C THR A 212 -1.40 -4.88 12.40
N LEU A 213 -1.85 -5.19 13.63
CA LEU A 213 -3.02 -6.04 13.88
C LEU A 213 -4.29 -5.46 13.27
N LEU A 214 -4.53 -4.15 13.41
CA LEU A 214 -5.66 -3.48 12.76
C LEU A 214 -5.62 -3.64 11.24
N LEU A 215 -4.43 -3.56 10.63
CA LEU A 215 -4.28 -3.75 9.20
C LEU A 215 -4.58 -5.19 8.77
N VAL A 216 -3.95 -6.20 9.39
CA VAL A 216 -4.08 -7.60 8.96
C VAL A 216 -5.46 -8.20 9.26
N THR A 217 -6.19 -7.64 10.24
CA THR A 217 -7.57 -8.03 10.55
C THR A 217 -8.61 -7.30 9.69
N GLY A 218 -8.19 -6.35 8.84
CA GLY A 218 -9.11 -5.55 8.02
C GLY A 218 -9.87 -4.46 8.78
N ASN A 219 -9.46 -4.14 10.01
CA ASN A 219 -10.06 -3.08 10.85
C ASN A 219 -9.39 -1.71 10.65
N TRP A 220 -8.40 -1.60 9.77
CA TRP A 220 -7.87 -0.31 9.32
C TRP A 220 -8.47 0.09 7.98
N TRP A 221 -9.57 0.83 8.03
CA TRP A 221 -10.31 1.28 6.86
C TRP A 221 -9.62 2.41 6.09
N ILE A 222 -9.96 2.51 4.81
CA ILE A 222 -9.58 3.63 3.96
C ILE A 222 -10.44 4.83 4.36
N PRO A 223 -9.86 6.01 4.63
CA PRO A 223 -10.64 7.21 4.89
C PRO A 223 -11.23 7.72 3.56
N THR A 224 -12.35 7.15 3.15
CA THR A 224 -13.11 7.68 2.02
C THR A 224 -13.88 8.91 2.49
N ALA A 225 -13.78 10.01 1.74
CA ALA A 225 -14.73 11.09 1.89
C ALA A 225 -16.11 10.53 1.50
N HIS A 226 -16.89 10.06 2.48
CA HIS A 226 -18.32 10.08 2.34
C HIS A 226 -18.67 11.55 2.19
N ARG A 227 -18.84 11.99 0.94
CA ARG A 227 -19.57 13.21 0.68
C ARG A 227 -20.95 12.89 1.24
N SER A 228 -21.22 13.38 2.45
CA SER A 228 -22.59 13.49 2.93
C SER A 228 -23.25 14.47 1.97
N GLU A 229 -23.74 13.95 0.85
CA GLU A 229 -24.96 14.50 0.29
C GLU A 229 -25.92 14.53 1.47
N GLU A 230 -26.52 15.69 1.72
CA GLU A 230 -27.55 15.83 2.74
C GLU A 230 -28.44 14.59 2.66
N VAL A 231 -28.47 13.83 3.76
CA VAL A 231 -29.31 12.65 3.89
C VAL A 231 -30.75 13.14 3.83
N SER A 232 -31.29 13.23 2.63
CA SER A 232 -32.70 12.97 2.38
C SER A 232 -32.76 11.47 2.15
N LEU A 233 -33.29 10.76 3.14
CA LEU A 233 -33.49 9.31 3.10
C LEU A 233 -34.38 8.97 1.89
N VAL A 234 -33.75 8.61 0.77
CA VAL A 234 -34.36 7.83 -0.29
C VAL A 234 -33.34 6.76 -0.66
N SER A 235 -33.52 5.55 -0.11
CA SER A 235 -32.74 4.38 -0.48
C SER A 235 -33.00 4.03 -1.94
N GLN A 236 -32.00 4.22 -2.80
CA GLN A 236 -31.91 3.50 -4.07
C GLN A 236 -30.82 2.44 -3.94
N GLU A 237 -31.22 1.16 -3.91
CA GLU A 237 -30.30 0.05 -4.07
C GLU A 237 -29.94 -0.08 -5.56
N GLU A 238 -28.77 0.41 -5.95
CA GLU A 238 -28.15 0.04 -7.23
C GLU A 238 -27.42 -1.30 -7.05
N THR A 239 -27.87 -2.34 -7.76
CA THR A 239 -27.16 -3.62 -7.85
C THR A 239 -26.25 -3.59 -9.08
N HIS A 240 -24.93 -3.57 -8.87
CA HIS A 240 -23.96 -3.61 -9.97
C HIS A 240 -23.75 -5.04 -10.48
N THR A 241 -24.48 -5.44 -11.51
CA THR A 241 -24.15 -6.64 -12.29
C THR A 241 -23.12 -6.25 -13.37
N ARG A 242 -21.85 -6.60 -13.18
CA ARG A 242 -20.77 -6.33 -14.14
C ARG A 242 -20.81 -7.40 -15.25
N GLU A 243 -21.45 -7.12 -16.37
CA GLU A 243 -21.30 -7.95 -17.57
C GLU A 243 -19.88 -7.81 -18.16
N GLN A 244 -19.41 -8.85 -18.86
CA GLN A 244 -18.06 -8.90 -19.45
C GLN A 244 -17.79 -7.65 -20.30
N GLY A 245 -16.88 -6.79 -19.82
CA GLY A 245 -16.56 -5.55 -20.52
C GLY A 245 -15.83 -5.82 -21.84
N THR A 246 -16.22 -5.10 -22.89
CA THR A 246 -15.54 -5.15 -24.20
C THR A 246 -14.25 -4.35 -24.12
N ILE A 247 -13.12 -4.96 -24.49
CA ILE A 247 -11.84 -4.26 -24.63
C ILE A 247 -11.85 -3.48 -25.94
N LEU A 248 -11.61 -2.18 -25.84
CA LEU A 248 -11.56 -1.27 -26.97
C LEU A 248 -10.13 -0.86 -27.27
N ARG A 249 -9.85 -0.62 -28.56
CA ARG A 249 -8.64 0.06 -29.00
C ARG A 249 -8.93 1.55 -29.16
N HIS A 250 -7.95 2.39 -28.87
CA HIS A 250 -8.06 3.86 -28.88
C HIS A 250 -8.51 4.48 -30.21
N ASP A 251 -8.39 3.76 -31.33
CA ASP A 251 -8.78 4.20 -32.67
C ASP A 251 -10.29 4.12 -32.89
N VAL A 252 -11.04 3.42 -32.02
CA VAL A 252 -12.49 3.34 -32.12
C VAL A 252 -13.13 4.51 -31.39
N ARG A 253 -13.89 5.33 -32.13
CA ARG A 253 -14.54 6.55 -31.61
C ARG A 253 -16.04 6.39 -31.33
N GLN A 254 -16.69 5.37 -31.90
CA GLN A 254 -18.13 5.16 -31.79
C GLN A 254 -18.48 3.67 -31.68
N PHE A 255 -19.52 3.38 -30.90
CA PHE A 255 -20.05 2.03 -30.69
C PHE A 255 -21.58 2.04 -30.79
N SER A 256 -22.13 1.01 -31.42
CA SER A 256 -23.58 0.81 -31.54
C SER A 256 -24.04 -0.36 -30.67
N GLY A 257 -25.36 -0.46 -30.46
CA GLY A 257 -25.98 -1.59 -29.76
C GLY A 257 -26.26 -1.34 -28.27
N PHE A 258 -26.38 -0.07 -27.88
CA PHE A 258 -26.84 0.35 -26.55
C PHE A 258 -28.29 0.82 -26.61
N SER A 259 -29.02 0.72 -25.51
CA SER A 259 -30.32 1.40 -25.38
C SER A 259 -30.12 2.84 -24.88
N GLY A 260 -31.00 3.76 -25.28
CA GLY A 260 -30.87 5.19 -24.93
C GLY A 260 -31.04 5.51 -23.44
N ASP A 261 -31.44 4.53 -22.63
CA ASP A 261 -31.59 4.60 -21.17
C ASP A 261 -30.49 3.85 -20.40
N GLU A 262 -29.55 3.20 -21.10
CA GLU A 262 -28.39 2.56 -20.48
C GLU A 262 -27.38 3.61 -20.01
N THR A 263 -26.89 3.43 -18.78
CA THR A 263 -25.70 4.15 -18.30
C THR A 263 -24.47 3.28 -18.56
N ILE A 264 -23.46 3.85 -19.23
CA ILE A 264 -22.23 3.16 -19.58
C ILE A 264 -21.05 3.81 -18.84
N HIS A 265 -20.17 2.99 -18.27
CA HIS A 265 -18.94 3.44 -17.64
C HIS A 265 -17.73 3.01 -18.48
N LEU A 266 -16.84 3.97 -18.75
CA LEU A 266 -15.55 3.75 -19.42
C LEU A 266 -14.45 3.67 -18.37
N TYR A 267 -13.59 2.65 -18.46
CA TYR A 267 -12.50 2.40 -17.54
C TYR A 267 -11.13 2.29 -18.23
N SER A 268 -10.14 2.75 -17.47
CA SER A 268 -8.82 2.17 -17.27
C SER A 268 -8.60 0.71 -17.67
N PRO A 269 -7.54 0.26 -18.39
CA PRO A 269 -7.08 -1.14 -18.27
C PRO A 269 -6.82 -1.53 -16.81
N HIS A 270 -6.41 -0.55 -15.99
CA HIS A 270 -6.13 -0.71 -14.56
C HIS A 270 -7.38 -0.49 -13.68
N GLY A 271 -8.59 -0.48 -14.26
CA GLY A 271 -9.85 -0.43 -13.51
C GLY A 271 -10.27 0.95 -12.98
N ARG A 272 -9.57 2.04 -13.31
CA ARG A 272 -10.00 3.41 -12.97
C ARG A 272 -11.14 3.87 -13.88
N ARG A 273 -12.28 4.29 -13.33
CA ARG A 273 -13.35 4.91 -14.13
C ARG A 273 -12.88 6.26 -14.69
N ILE A 274 -12.99 6.42 -16.00
CA ILE A 274 -12.57 7.62 -16.75
C ILE A 274 -13.79 8.49 -17.05
N HIS A 275 -14.87 7.89 -17.58
CA HIS A 275 -16.09 8.61 -17.95
C HIS A 275 -17.35 7.82 -17.61
N THR A 276 -18.44 8.54 -17.40
CA THR A 276 -19.81 8.03 -17.53
C THR A 276 -20.37 8.56 -18.84
N LEU A 277 -20.92 7.67 -19.64
CA LEU A 277 -21.39 7.93 -20.99
C LEU A 277 -22.84 7.46 -21.09
N GLU A 278 -23.60 8.16 -21.92
CA GLU A 278 -24.96 7.80 -22.29
C GLU A 278 -25.00 7.60 -23.80
N ALA A 279 -25.76 6.60 -24.24
CA ALA A 279 -26.03 6.44 -25.65
C ALA A 279 -27.06 7.48 -26.11
N ASP A 280 -26.97 7.90 -27.37
CA ASP A 280 -27.98 8.81 -27.93
C ASP A 280 -29.32 8.10 -28.20
N SER A 281 -30.30 8.85 -28.70
CA SER A 281 -31.63 8.33 -29.03
C SER A 281 -31.64 7.25 -30.13
N HIS A 282 -30.52 6.99 -30.80
CA HIS A 282 -30.33 5.95 -31.81
C HIS A 282 -29.48 4.78 -31.29
N GLY A 283 -29.12 4.77 -29.99
CA GLY A 283 -28.30 3.73 -29.38
C GLY A 283 -26.82 3.82 -29.74
N MET A 284 -26.35 4.99 -30.16
CA MET A 284 -24.95 5.26 -30.48
C MET A 284 -24.23 5.87 -29.28
N LEU A 285 -23.12 5.26 -28.90
CA LEU A 285 -22.22 5.75 -27.87
C LEU A 285 -21.01 6.43 -28.52
N THR A 286 -20.80 7.72 -28.22
CA THR A 286 -19.62 8.46 -28.70
C THR A 286 -18.58 8.53 -27.60
N LEU A 287 -17.35 8.11 -27.91
CA LEU A 287 -16.24 8.19 -26.96
C LEU A 287 -15.58 9.58 -26.99
N PRO A 288 -15.12 10.09 -25.84
CA PRO A 288 -14.33 11.31 -25.78
C PRO A 288 -12.96 11.10 -26.43
N GLU A 289 -12.16 12.17 -26.52
CA GLU A 289 -10.76 12.02 -26.95
C GLU A 289 -9.98 11.19 -25.92
N LEU A 290 -9.43 10.07 -26.36
CA LEU A 290 -8.68 9.15 -25.51
C LEU A 290 -7.21 9.15 -25.93
N THR A 291 -6.33 9.00 -24.96
CA THR A 291 -4.91 8.73 -25.23
C THR A 291 -4.77 7.35 -25.92
N PRO A 292 -3.72 7.12 -26.71
CA PRO A 292 -3.48 5.80 -27.28
C PRO A 292 -3.39 4.71 -26.20
N GLY A 293 -4.16 3.62 -26.34
CA GLY A 293 -4.28 2.58 -25.31
C GLY A 293 -5.48 1.65 -25.49
N GLN A 294 -5.67 0.77 -24.50
CA GLN A 294 -6.86 -0.08 -24.37
C GLN A 294 -7.81 0.49 -23.32
N TYR A 295 -9.10 0.19 -23.45
CA TYR A 295 -10.14 0.64 -22.51
C TYR A 295 -11.21 -0.42 -22.31
N ILE A 296 -11.95 -0.33 -21.20
CA ILE A 296 -13.04 -1.25 -20.86
C ILE A 296 -14.35 -0.47 -20.77
N LEU A 297 -15.37 -0.87 -21.53
CA LEU A 297 -16.75 -0.39 -21.32
C LEU A 297 -17.53 -1.37 -20.44
N SER A 298 -18.31 -0.85 -19.49
CA SER A 298 -19.23 -1.63 -18.65
C SER A 298 -20.61 -1.00 -18.67
N ARG A 299 -21.65 -1.82 -18.85
CA ARG A 299 -23.06 -1.41 -18.72
C ARG A 299 -23.48 -1.42 -17.25
N VAL A 300 -24.42 -0.55 -16.89
CA VAL A 300 -25.04 -0.50 -15.56
C VAL A 300 -26.55 -0.59 -15.72
N GLU A 301 -27.16 -1.66 -15.20
CA GLU A 301 -28.63 -1.77 -15.13
C GLU A 301 -29.16 -0.99 -13.92
N ARG A 302 -30.17 -0.13 -14.15
CA ARG A 302 -30.99 0.45 -13.08
C ARG A 302 -32.24 -0.41 -12.88
N LYS A 303 -32.44 -0.99 -11.69
CA LYS A 303 -33.76 -1.52 -11.31
C LYS A 303 -34.67 -0.37 -10.85
N GLN A 304 -35.82 -0.22 -11.50
CA GLN A 304 -36.89 0.61 -10.96
C GLN A 304 -37.48 -0.04 -9.71
N SER A 305 -37.33 0.61 -8.55
CA SER A 305 -37.96 0.18 -7.31
C SER A 305 -39.45 0.57 -7.29
N GLN A 306 -40.33 -0.43 -7.13
CA GLN A 306 -41.74 -0.19 -6.82
C GLN A 306 -41.88 0.25 -5.36
N LEU A 307 -42.54 1.39 -5.14
CA LEU A 307 -42.92 1.89 -3.82
C LEU A 307 -43.97 0.96 -3.19
N ILE A 308 -43.57 0.12 -2.24
CA ILE A 308 -44.51 -0.56 -1.34
C ILE A 308 -44.76 0.35 -0.15
N ARG A 309 -45.96 0.93 -0.07
CA ARG A 309 -46.43 1.64 1.13
C ARG A 309 -47.09 0.64 2.07
N PHE A 310 -46.64 0.60 3.31
CA PHE A 310 -47.36 -0.04 4.42
C PHE A 310 -48.12 1.03 5.22
N PRO A 311 -49.28 0.68 5.81
CA PRO A 311 -50.31 1.61 6.28
C PRO A 311 -49.90 2.55 7.40
#